data_AF-A0A2T8KWN5-F1
#
_entry.id   AF-A0A2T8KWN5-F1
#
_cell.length_a   1.000
_cell.length_b   1.000
_cell.length_c   1.000
_cell.angle_alpha   90.00
_cell.angle_beta   90.00
_cell.angle_gamma   90.00
#
_symmetry.space_group_name_H-M   'P 1'
#
loop_
_entity.id
_entity.type
_entity.pdbx_description
1 polymer ?
#
loop_
_entity_poly.entity_id
_entity_poly.type
_entity_poly.pdbx_seq_one_letter_code
_entity_poly.pdbx_strand_id
1 'polypeptide(L)'
;MVELNAAASKPPQAAAESGSNNGQPARPEGRDAAKRRKTDGGPDSSASSTAFAVLQQMNDRCEESGQQQEAHMQKILGMKENKIALEEKMYDLHKQDAERRAMLKEEHLKLTKMDIEVRDKQSEAQLLTAEIGIMGADLEKLAPNVKAYYLAMQAEIMKRRGIRSPTSSDM
;
A
#
# COMPACT_ATOMS: atom_id res chain seq x y z
N MET A 1 13.74 -12.20 23.78
CA MET A 1 12.75 -12.50 24.84
C MET A 1 11.62 -11.50 24.72
N VAL A 2 10.51 -11.88 24.07
CA VAL A 2 9.22 -11.23 24.25
C VAL A 2 8.23 -12.38 24.31
N GLU A 3 7.59 -12.51 25.47
CA GLU A 3 6.75 -13.63 25.84
C GLU A 3 5.43 -13.66 25.07
N LEU A 4 4.94 -14.90 24.95
CA LEU A 4 3.67 -15.32 24.39
C LEU A 4 2.52 -15.17 25.40
N ASN A 5 1.31 -15.23 24.84
CA ASN A 5 0.06 -15.72 25.43
C ASN A 5 -0.64 -14.83 26.48
N ALA A 6 -1.95 -14.94 26.72
CA ALA A 6 -3.14 -15.38 25.99
C ALA A 6 -4.28 -15.23 27.02
N ALA A 7 -5.48 -14.98 26.52
CA ALA A 7 -6.75 -15.43 27.10
C ALA A 7 -7.37 -14.72 28.33
N ALA A 8 -8.66 -14.44 28.10
CA ALA A 8 -9.80 -14.79 28.96
C ALA A 8 -10.27 -13.81 30.05
N SER A 9 -11.46 -13.27 29.76
CA SER A 9 -12.70 -13.48 30.52
C SER A 9 -12.72 -13.05 31.98
N LYS A 10 -13.47 -11.97 32.23
CA LYS A 10 -13.93 -11.60 33.57
C LYS A 10 -15.45 -11.44 33.55
N PRO A 11 -16.23 -12.35 34.18
CA PRO A 11 -17.65 -12.14 34.39
C PRO A 11 -17.87 -11.21 35.61
N PRO A 12 -18.93 -10.39 35.66
CA PRO A 12 -19.31 -9.72 36.89
C PRO A 12 -20.03 -10.70 37.83
N GLN A 13 -19.54 -10.71 39.07
CA GLN A 13 -20.06 -11.45 40.22
C GLN A 13 -21.50 -11.05 40.55
N ALA A 14 -22.32 -12.05 40.83
CA ALA A 14 -23.57 -11.92 41.54
C ALA A 14 -23.48 -12.62 42.89
N ALA A 15 -24.31 -12.11 43.80
CA ALA A 15 -24.82 -12.73 45.02
C ALA A 15 -23.92 -12.73 46.26
N ALA A 16 -24.33 -11.87 47.19
CA ALA A 16 -24.02 -11.92 48.59
C ALA A 16 -24.53 -13.23 49.23
N GLU A 17 -23.69 -13.84 50.06
CA GLU A 17 -24.09 -14.88 51.00
C GLU A 17 -24.61 -14.23 52.29
N SER A 18 -25.80 -14.62 52.72
CA SER A 18 -26.19 -14.59 54.13
C SER A 18 -27.10 -15.77 54.40
N GLY A 19 -26.58 -16.74 55.16
CA GLY A 19 -27.34 -17.90 55.60
C GLY A 19 -28.11 -17.60 56.88
N SER A 20 -29.37 -18.03 56.96
CA SER A 20 -29.98 -18.50 58.20
C SER A 20 -31.33 -19.20 57.97
N ASN A 21 -31.39 -20.44 58.47
CA ASN A 21 -32.54 -21.13 59.09
C ASN A 21 -33.81 -21.50 58.29
N ASN A 22 -34.15 -22.79 58.49
CA ASN A 22 -35.45 -23.41 58.28
C ASN A 22 -36.63 -22.50 58.65
N GLY A 23 -37.49 -22.29 57.67
CA GLY A 23 -38.79 -21.66 57.85
C GLY A 23 -39.47 -21.57 56.49
N GLN A 24 -40.13 -22.65 56.05
CA GLN A 24 -41.07 -22.50 54.94
C GLN A 24 -42.11 -21.44 55.37
N PRO A 25 -42.27 -20.34 54.63
CA PRO A 25 -43.31 -19.37 54.94
C PRO A 25 -44.67 -20.07 54.75
N ALA A 26 -45.59 -19.82 55.69
CA ALA A 26 -46.97 -20.28 55.58
C ALA A 26 -47.51 -19.87 54.20
N ARG A 27 -48.11 -20.83 53.47
CA ARG A 27 -48.66 -20.58 52.14
C ARG A 27 -49.74 -19.48 52.28
N PRO A 28 -49.73 -18.43 51.44
CA PRO A 28 -50.67 -17.33 51.55
C PRO A 28 -52.12 -17.82 51.57
N GLU A 29 -52.89 -17.38 52.56
CA GLU A 29 -54.32 -17.64 52.61
C GLU A 29 -54.98 -17.14 51.32
N GLY A 30 -55.81 -17.98 50.71
CA GLY A 30 -56.54 -17.66 49.48
C GLY A 30 -56.15 -18.49 48.25
N ARG A 31 -55.03 -19.24 48.25
CA ARG A 31 -54.66 -20.08 47.10
C ARG A 31 -55.59 -21.29 46.89
N ASP A 32 -56.19 -21.82 47.95
CA ASP A 32 -57.11 -22.99 47.88
C ASP A 32 -58.58 -22.60 47.68
N ALA A 33 -58.92 -21.31 47.76
CA ALA A 33 -60.28 -20.83 47.52
C ALA A 33 -60.64 -20.75 46.02
N ALA A 34 -59.64 -20.77 45.14
CA ALA A 34 -59.82 -20.49 43.71
C ALA A 34 -60.41 -21.66 42.88
N LYS A 35 -60.77 -22.80 43.50
CA LYS A 35 -61.30 -23.96 42.75
C LYS A 35 -62.83 -24.11 42.74
N ARG A 36 -63.58 -23.13 43.26
CA ARG A 36 -65.05 -23.14 43.22
C ARG A 36 -65.59 -22.03 42.35
N ARG A 37 -65.64 -22.29 41.04
CA ARG A 37 -66.69 -21.87 40.08
C ARG A 37 -66.26 -22.34 38.69
N LYS A 38 -66.65 -23.57 38.34
CA LYS A 38 -66.95 -23.91 36.94
C LYS A 38 -68.42 -23.62 36.71
N THR A 39 -68.76 -23.36 35.44
CA THR A 39 -70.09 -23.26 34.80
C THR A 39 -70.79 -21.91 34.90
N ASP A 40 -70.51 -21.00 33.97
CA ASP A 40 -71.43 -20.69 32.86
C ASP A 40 -70.83 -19.61 31.95
N GLY A 41 -70.78 -19.88 30.65
CA GLY A 41 -70.26 -18.97 29.63
C GLY A 41 -70.02 -19.72 28.34
N GLY A 42 -70.89 -19.49 27.35
CA GLY A 42 -70.85 -20.13 26.03
C GLY A 42 -69.53 -19.90 25.28
N PRO A 43 -69.30 -20.59 24.16
CA PRO A 43 -68.01 -20.56 23.49
C PRO A 43 -67.67 -19.13 23.06
N ASP A 44 -66.62 -18.57 23.67
CA ASP A 44 -65.97 -17.32 23.30
C ASP A 44 -65.35 -17.44 21.89
N SER A 45 -66.18 -17.41 20.86
CA SER A 45 -65.72 -17.42 19.47
C SER A 45 -64.85 -16.21 19.13
N SER A 46 -64.96 -15.12 19.91
CA SER A 46 -64.16 -13.90 19.76
C SER A 46 -62.76 -14.00 20.37
N ALA A 47 -62.55 -14.76 21.45
CA ALA A 47 -61.23 -14.89 22.08
C ALA A 47 -60.25 -15.73 21.24
N SER A 48 -60.77 -16.74 20.53
CA SER A 48 -59.99 -17.59 19.64
C SER A 48 -59.51 -16.85 18.38
N SER A 49 -60.32 -15.93 17.84
CA SER A 49 -59.97 -15.08 16.69
C SER A 49 -58.84 -14.10 17.00
N THR A 50 -58.86 -13.46 18.18
CA THR A 50 -57.81 -12.54 18.62
C THR A 50 -56.48 -13.25 18.86
N ALA A 51 -56.51 -14.45 19.45
CA ALA A 51 -55.31 -15.26 19.67
C ALA A 51 -54.65 -15.69 18.35
N PHE A 52 -55.46 -16.08 17.35
CA PHE A 52 -54.96 -16.42 16.02
C PHE A 52 -54.29 -15.24 15.32
N ALA A 53 -54.90 -14.05 15.37
CA ALA A 53 -54.34 -12.84 14.77
C ALA A 53 -52.98 -12.44 15.38
N VAL A 54 -52.81 -12.59 16.69
CA VAL A 54 -51.53 -12.32 17.36
C VAL A 54 -50.44 -13.30 16.91
N LEU A 55 -50.76 -14.60 16.80
CA LEU A 55 -49.81 -15.60 16.32
C LEU A 55 -49.42 -15.37 14.85
N GLN A 56 -50.38 -15.01 14.01
CA GLN A 56 -50.10 -14.64 12.63
C GLN A 56 -49.17 -13.41 12.55
N GLN A 57 -49.46 -12.37 13.32
CA GLN A 57 -48.58 -11.19 13.40
C GLN A 57 -47.17 -11.55 13.91
N MET A 58 -47.03 -12.51 14.84
CA MET A 58 -45.72 -12.97 15.30
C MET A 58 -44.95 -13.69 14.19
N ASN A 59 -45.62 -14.53 13.39
CA ASN A 59 -45.02 -15.19 12.24
C ASN A 59 -44.59 -14.17 11.17
N ASP A 60 -45.46 -13.22 10.83
CA ASP A 60 -45.17 -12.19 9.82
C ASP A 60 -43.95 -11.36 10.25
N ARG A 61 -43.89 -10.94 11.53
CA ARG A 61 -42.73 -10.22 12.08
C ARG A 61 -41.45 -11.05 12.05
N CYS A 62 -41.55 -12.36 12.31
CA CYS A 62 -40.42 -13.26 12.27
C CYS A 62 -39.86 -13.34 10.83
N GLU A 63 -40.75 -13.52 9.85
CA GLU A 63 -40.40 -13.58 8.43
C GLU A 63 -39.80 -12.26 7.94
N GLU A 64 -40.42 -11.12 8.26
CA GLU A 64 -39.90 -9.78 7.92
C GLU A 64 -38.50 -9.55 8.52
N SER A 65 -38.28 -9.93 9.77
CA SER A 65 -36.98 -9.78 10.43
C SER A 65 -35.90 -10.66 9.78
N GLY A 66 -36.25 -11.86 9.35
CA GLY A 66 -35.36 -12.75 8.60
C GLY A 66 -34.98 -12.18 7.25
N GLN A 67 -35.96 -11.68 6.49
CA GLN A 67 -35.74 -11.03 5.20
C GLN A 67 -34.84 -9.79 5.32
N GLN A 68 -35.04 -8.96 6.36
CA GLN A 68 -34.19 -7.79 6.62
C GLN A 68 -32.75 -8.18 6.95
N GLN A 69 -32.56 -9.24 7.75
CA GLN A 69 -31.23 -9.74 8.10
C GLN A 69 -30.50 -10.28 6.86
N GLU A 70 -31.20 -11.01 6.00
CA GLU A 70 -30.63 -11.53 4.76
C GLU A 70 -30.25 -10.40 3.78
N ALA A 71 -31.12 -9.41 3.60
CA ALA A 71 -30.82 -8.24 2.78
C ALA A 71 -29.60 -7.46 3.30
N HIS A 72 -29.49 -7.31 4.62
CA HIS A 72 -28.33 -6.66 5.24
C HIS A 72 -27.04 -7.47 5.05
N MET A 73 -27.12 -8.80 5.17
CA MET A 73 -25.99 -9.70 4.93
C MET A 73 -25.50 -9.63 3.47
N GLN A 74 -26.41 -9.67 2.51
CA GLN A 74 -26.08 -9.52 1.08
C GLN A 74 -25.40 -8.18 0.80
N LYS A 75 -25.88 -7.09 1.41
CA LYS A 75 -25.24 -5.77 1.29
C LYS A 75 -23.81 -5.77 1.85
N ILE A 76 -23.58 -6.39 3.01
CA ILE A 76 -22.24 -6.50 3.60
C ILE A 76 -21.30 -7.30 2.69
N LEU A 77 -21.78 -8.41 2.13
CA LEU A 77 -20.99 -9.23 1.20
C LEU A 77 -20.59 -8.43 -0.04
N GLY A 78 -21.54 -7.74 -0.67
CA GLY A 78 -21.25 -6.88 -1.82
C GLY A 78 -20.26 -5.75 -1.49
N MET A 79 -20.36 -5.14 -0.31
CA MET A 79 -19.37 -4.14 0.13
C MET A 79 -17.97 -4.75 0.31
N LYS A 80 -17.88 -5.98 0.84
CA LYS A 80 -16.60 -6.68 1.00
C LYS A 80 -15.97 -7.04 -0.34
N GLU A 81 -16.76 -7.54 -1.29
CA GLU A 81 -16.30 -7.81 -2.66
C GLU A 81 -15.77 -6.54 -3.33
N ASN A 82 -16.51 -5.43 -3.23
CA ASN A 82 -16.06 -4.14 -3.74
C ASN A 82 -14.76 -3.66 -3.07
N LYS A 83 -14.62 -3.86 -1.76
CA LYS A 83 -13.39 -3.52 -1.04
C LYS A 83 -12.20 -4.33 -1.55
N ILE A 84 -12.36 -5.65 -1.73
CA ILE A 84 -11.31 -6.53 -2.26
C ILE A 84 -10.91 -6.08 -3.68
N ALA A 85 -11.89 -5.84 -4.55
CA ALA A 85 -11.63 -5.38 -5.91
C ALA A 85 -10.91 -4.00 -5.96
N LEU A 86 -11.18 -3.12 -5.00
CA LEU A 86 -10.45 -1.85 -4.87
C LEU A 86 -9.02 -2.05 -4.37
N GLU A 87 -8.81 -2.94 -3.40
CA GLU A 87 -7.48 -3.27 -2.89
C GLU A 87 -6.60 -3.89 -3.96
N GLU A 88 -7.14 -4.81 -4.77
CA GLU A 88 -6.45 -5.39 -5.94
C GLU A 88 -6.05 -4.31 -6.95
N LYS A 89 -6.97 -3.42 -7.32
CA LYS A 89 -6.69 -2.31 -8.24
C LYS A 89 -5.61 -1.36 -7.70
N MET A 90 -5.64 -1.05 -6.40
CA MET A 90 -4.60 -0.23 -5.78
C MET A 90 -3.25 -0.93 -5.81
N TYR A 91 -3.21 -2.23 -5.55
CA TYR A 91 -1.99 -3.02 -5.62
C TYR A 91 -1.39 -3.02 -7.04
N ASP A 92 -2.21 -3.26 -8.05
CA ASP A 92 -1.79 -3.23 -9.46
C ASP A 92 -1.28 -1.85 -9.87
N LEU A 93 -1.97 -0.78 -9.45
CA LEU A 93 -1.56 0.59 -9.72
C LEU A 93 -0.20 0.91 -9.06
N HIS A 94 0.00 0.49 -7.80
CA HIS A 94 1.27 0.65 -7.11
C HIS A 94 2.40 -0.11 -7.80
N LYS A 95 2.14 -1.34 -8.24
CA LYS A 95 3.11 -2.15 -8.97
C LYS A 95 3.51 -1.45 -10.28
N GLN A 96 2.53 -0.99 -11.05
CA GLN A 96 2.78 -0.28 -12.31
C GLN A 96 3.56 1.03 -12.08
N ASP A 97 3.24 1.76 -11.02
CA ASP A 97 3.97 2.99 -10.69
C ASP A 97 5.43 2.72 -10.29
N ALA A 98 5.67 1.65 -9.52
CA ALA A 98 7.03 1.22 -9.17
C ALA A 98 7.84 0.83 -10.41
N GLU A 99 7.26 0.04 -11.33
CA GLU A 99 7.89 -0.36 -12.59
C GLU A 99 8.20 0.87 -13.47
N ARG A 100 7.25 1.80 -13.61
CA ARG A 100 7.44 3.05 -14.37
C ARG A 100 8.57 3.89 -13.78
N ARG A 101 8.63 4.02 -12.46
CA ARG A 101 9.72 4.75 -11.78
C ARG A 101 11.07 4.08 -11.99
N ALA A 102 11.12 2.74 -12.00
CA ALA A 102 12.35 1.99 -12.27
C ALA A 102 12.85 2.24 -13.70
N MET A 103 11.95 2.12 -14.69
CA MET A 103 12.24 2.39 -16.11
C MET A 103 12.77 3.81 -16.33
N LEU A 104 12.09 4.83 -15.77
CA LEU A 104 12.52 6.22 -15.88
C LEU A 104 13.91 6.47 -15.29
N LYS A 105 14.23 5.82 -14.15
CA LYS A 105 15.57 5.92 -13.55
C LYS A 105 16.64 5.28 -14.43
N GLU A 106 16.34 4.12 -15.01
CA GLU A 106 17.26 3.43 -15.91
C GLU A 106 17.53 4.26 -17.18
N GLU A 107 16.49 4.79 -17.81
CA GLU A 107 16.61 5.67 -18.97
C GLU A 107 17.40 6.93 -18.63
N HIS A 108 17.14 7.55 -17.48
CA HIS A 108 17.89 8.73 -17.06
C HIS A 108 19.37 8.44 -16.83
N LEU A 109 19.70 7.30 -16.22
CA LEU A 109 21.08 6.85 -16.07
C LEU A 109 21.75 6.57 -17.42
N LYS A 110 21.01 5.98 -18.37
CA LYS A 110 21.51 5.73 -19.73
C LYS A 110 21.81 7.03 -20.46
N LEU A 111 20.88 7.99 -20.43
CA LEU A 111 21.07 9.31 -21.01
C LEU A 111 22.26 10.04 -20.39
N THR A 112 22.37 10.01 -19.06
CA THR A 112 23.50 10.64 -18.35
C THR A 112 24.84 10.03 -18.77
N LYS A 113 24.92 8.71 -18.93
CA LYS A 113 26.14 8.03 -19.42
C LYS A 113 26.48 8.47 -20.85
N MET A 114 25.47 8.54 -21.73
CA MET A 114 25.67 9.00 -23.10
C MET A 114 26.12 10.46 -23.16
N ASP A 115 25.55 11.34 -22.33
CA ASP A 115 25.93 12.75 -22.26
C ASP A 115 27.39 12.93 -21.81
N ILE A 116 27.86 12.11 -20.85
CA ILE A 116 29.26 12.10 -20.43
C ILE A 116 30.15 11.66 -21.60
N GLU A 117 29.81 10.56 -22.28
CA GLU A 117 30.59 10.05 -23.40
C GLU A 117 30.66 11.06 -24.56
N VAL A 118 29.54 11.72 -24.89
CA VAL A 118 29.50 12.77 -25.91
C VAL A 118 30.39 13.95 -25.51
N ARG A 119 30.34 14.36 -24.23
CA ARG A 119 31.19 15.44 -23.72
C ARG A 119 32.67 15.07 -23.79
N ASP A 120 33.03 13.85 -23.42
CA ASP A 120 34.41 13.38 -23.48
C ASP A 120 34.93 13.39 -24.91
N LYS A 121 34.16 12.84 -25.86
CA LYS A 121 34.49 12.88 -27.31
C LYS A 121 34.58 14.31 -27.84
N GLN A 122 33.69 15.20 -27.42
CA GLN A 122 33.73 16.61 -27.82
C GLN A 122 34.99 17.30 -27.27
N SER A 123 35.36 17.01 -26.02
CA SER A 123 36.58 17.56 -25.41
C SER A 123 37.84 17.02 -26.10
N GLU A 124 37.86 15.75 -26.50
CA GLU A 124 38.95 15.15 -27.26
C GLU A 124 39.05 15.76 -28.66
N ALA A 125 37.92 15.95 -29.35
CA ALA A 125 37.88 16.60 -30.66
C ALA A 125 38.37 18.05 -30.60
N GLN A 126 38.03 18.79 -29.53
CA GLN A 126 38.54 20.15 -29.30
C GLN A 126 40.05 20.15 -29.06
N LEU A 127 40.56 19.23 -28.24
CA LEU A 127 42.00 19.07 -28.04
C LEU A 127 42.72 18.75 -29.34
N LEU A 128 42.22 17.79 -30.13
CA LEU A 128 42.77 17.44 -31.44
C LEU A 128 42.77 18.65 -32.39
N THR A 129 41.69 19.42 -32.42
CA THR A 129 41.59 20.61 -33.26
C THR A 129 42.62 21.67 -32.86
N ALA A 130 42.83 21.89 -31.56
CA ALA A 130 43.86 22.80 -31.06
C ALA A 130 45.26 22.31 -31.42
N GLU A 131 45.53 21.00 -31.24
CA GLU A 131 46.82 20.38 -31.58
C GLU A 131 47.13 20.50 -33.08
N ILE A 132 46.14 20.28 -33.96
CA ILE A 132 46.28 20.47 -35.41
C ILE A 132 46.62 21.93 -35.72
N GLY A 133 45.95 22.89 -35.08
CA GLY A 133 46.24 24.32 -35.27
C GLY A 133 47.68 24.70 -34.87
N ILE A 134 48.18 24.10 -33.79
CA ILE A 134 49.56 24.32 -33.31
C ILE A 134 50.58 23.65 -34.23
N MET A 135 50.33 22.41 -34.64
CA MET A 135 51.23 21.64 -35.52
C MET A 135 51.29 22.21 -36.93
N GLY A 136 50.19 22.81 -37.42
CA GLY A 136 50.10 23.43 -38.74
C GLY A 136 50.58 24.89 -38.82
N ALA A 137 51.04 25.47 -37.71
CA ALA A 137 51.47 26.87 -37.69
C ALA A 137 52.78 27.08 -38.48
N ASP A 138 52.80 28.09 -39.35
CA ASP A 138 53.97 28.48 -40.13
C ASP A 138 54.98 29.26 -39.26
N LEU A 139 56.04 28.59 -38.84
CA LEU A 139 57.03 29.10 -37.89
C LEU A 139 57.88 30.27 -38.44
N GLU A 140 57.94 30.47 -39.75
CA GLU A 140 58.73 31.54 -40.37
C GLU A 140 58.00 32.89 -40.34
N LYS A 141 56.69 32.88 -40.12
CA LYS A 141 55.86 34.10 -40.01
C LYS A 141 55.68 34.56 -38.57
N LEU A 142 56.16 33.80 -37.59
CA LEU A 142 55.99 34.08 -36.17
C LEU A 142 57.15 34.90 -35.61
N ALA A 143 56.83 35.82 -34.68
CA ALA A 143 57.85 36.54 -33.92
C ALA A 143 58.74 35.55 -33.11
N PRO A 144 60.03 35.86 -32.87
CA PRO A 144 60.97 34.91 -32.27
C PRO A 144 60.52 34.31 -30.93
N ASN A 145 59.88 35.10 -30.08
CA ASN A 145 59.32 34.66 -28.79
C ASN A 145 58.14 33.70 -28.96
N VAL A 146 57.28 33.93 -29.95
CA VAL A 146 56.13 33.06 -30.27
C VAL A 146 56.61 31.77 -30.94
N LYS A 147 57.61 31.85 -31.83
CA LYS A 147 58.24 30.69 -32.48
C LYS A 147 58.75 29.66 -31.45
N ALA A 148 59.45 30.11 -30.41
CA ALA A 148 59.94 29.25 -29.35
C ALA A 148 58.81 28.53 -28.59
N TYR A 149 57.69 29.22 -28.33
CA TYR A 149 56.50 28.64 -27.70
C TYR A 149 55.86 27.53 -28.55
N TYR A 150 55.65 27.79 -29.85
CA TYR A 150 55.09 26.79 -30.76
C TYR A 150 56.01 25.57 -30.91
N LEU A 151 57.33 25.77 -31.00
CA LEU A 151 58.29 24.66 -31.06
C LEU A 151 58.21 23.75 -29.82
N ALA A 152 58.16 24.34 -28.61
CA ALA A 152 58.04 23.58 -27.37
C ALA A 152 56.72 22.79 -27.33
N MET A 153 55.62 23.41 -27.76
CA MET A 153 54.30 22.79 -27.74
C MET A 153 54.16 21.69 -28.81
N GLN A 154 54.72 21.88 -30.01
CA GLN A 154 54.78 20.84 -31.04
C GLN A 154 55.57 19.62 -30.54
N ALA A 155 56.72 19.82 -29.90
CA ALA A 155 57.51 18.73 -29.32
C ALA A 155 56.74 17.99 -28.20
N GLU A 156 56.00 18.72 -27.36
CA GLU A 156 55.16 18.13 -26.32
C GLU A 156 54.00 17.31 -26.90
N ILE A 157 53.33 17.81 -27.95
CA ILE A 157 52.25 17.10 -28.65
C ILE A 157 52.81 15.82 -29.29
N MET A 158 53.94 15.90 -29.99
CA MET A 158 54.59 14.72 -30.59
C MET A 158 54.95 13.68 -29.53
N LYS A 159 55.49 14.11 -28.38
CA LYS A 159 55.80 13.23 -27.25
C LYS A 159 54.54 12.57 -26.67
N ARG A 160 53.46 13.34 -26.43
CA ARG A 160 52.17 12.82 -25.95
C ARG A 160 51.56 11.79 -26.92
N ARG A 161 51.74 11.99 -28.23
CA ARG A 161 51.27 11.07 -29.28
C ARG A 161 52.23 9.91 -29.58
N GLY A 162 53.36 9.81 -28.87
CA GLY A 162 54.35 8.76 -29.06
C GLY A 162 55.14 8.86 -30.38
N ILE A 163 55.07 10.00 -31.07
CA ILE A 163 55.79 10.25 -32.32
C ILE A 163 57.22 10.66 -31.96
N ARG A 164 58.20 9.83 -32.33
CA ARG A 164 59.61 10.19 -32.19
C ARG A 164 59.97 11.24 -33.24
N SER A 165 60.48 12.39 -32.78
CA SER A 165 61.13 13.35 -33.66
C SER A 165 62.30 12.66 -34.35
N PRO A 166 62.50 12.80 -35.68
CA PRO A 166 63.72 12.32 -36.31
C PRO A 166 64.89 13.02 -35.62
N THR A 167 65.68 12.26 -34.87
CA THR A 167 66.98 12.74 -34.41
C THR A 167 67.85 12.89 -35.64
N SER A 168 68.72 13.90 -35.67
CA SER A 168 69.61 14.26 -36.79
C SER A 168 70.68 13.21 -37.13
N SER A 169 70.40 11.93 -36.86
CA SER A 169 71.26 10.77 -37.02
C SER A 169 70.79 9.79 -38.10
N ASP A 170 69.66 10.07 -38.78
CA ASP A 170 69.09 9.25 -39.88
C ASP A 170 69.04 10.01 -41.22
N MET A 171 69.98 10.93 -41.45
CA MET A 171 70.35 11.51 -42.77
C MET A 171 71.86 11.41 -42.92
#